data_AF-A0A9J6E7I7-F1
#
_entry.id   AF-A0A9J6E7I7-F1
#
_cell.length_a   1.000
_cell.length_b   1.000
_cell.length_c   1.000
_cell.angle_alpha   90.00
_cell.angle_beta   90.00
_cell.angle_gamma   90.00
#
_symmetry.space_group_name_H-M   'P 1'
#
loop_
_entity.id
_entity.type
_entity.pdbx_description
1 polymer ?
#
loop_
_entity_poly.entity_id
_entity_poly.type
_entity_poly.pdbx_seq_one_letter_code
_entity_poly.pdbx_strand_id
1 'polypeptide(L)'
;MFDNIECEWPLFFCYFIIDACFRDDRNTAEEYSELLDRLLIKTDTGLKLVPEMYAVPADAVNQEYEQPHTQGRIPVGEIPFISFKRPELVIQVVLLAENSEVKDEIASIYPNIQTVAEVHSYEVHPARVLGDLYSYLGKNHKMGLSGRLSKDVGLGATSKIYQLKDRTFVFTPQNLDSREFHLANDMDLFSSTLRSDVAMLHAHWKVPGRPTMVVTLGSREIIDGKVPGSLRQTIKKLVSGYVHGTRVCVSRMGEFFSTSCMVSLEFLSSYETGEPDVVPVPIHDYLDNETGFSVYLLSPGSSPLAGQVTHLHRTPAMLLVVEVVRPPPVSSSGRDR
;
A
#
# COMPACT_ATOMS: atom_id res chain seq x y z
N MET A 1 15.54 -29.74 21.92
CA MET A 1 15.94 -28.60 21.04
C MET A 1 17.44 -28.47 20.98
N PHE A 2 18.15 -28.60 22.10
CA PHE A 2 19.55 -29.04 22.09
C PHE A 2 19.62 -30.28 22.95
N ASP A 3 19.51 -31.43 22.30
CA ASP A 3 19.54 -32.72 22.97
C ASP A 3 21.03 -33.13 23.06
N ASN A 4 21.82 -32.30 23.76
CA ASN A 4 23.28 -32.39 23.91
C ASN A 4 24.12 -32.61 22.63
N ILE A 5 23.58 -32.31 21.45
CA ILE A 5 24.28 -32.36 20.15
C ILE A 5 24.51 -30.94 19.63
N GLU A 6 25.72 -30.68 19.13
CA GLU A 6 26.09 -29.39 18.54
C GLU A 6 25.40 -29.18 17.18
N CYS A 7 24.71 -28.04 17.08
CA CYS A 7 24.08 -27.56 15.86
C CYS A 7 24.95 -26.51 15.17
N GLU A 8 25.00 -26.53 13.85
CA GLU A 8 25.77 -25.55 13.08
C GLU A 8 24.89 -24.35 12.72
N TRP A 9 25.44 -23.15 12.81
CA TRP A 9 24.71 -21.89 12.63
C TRP A 9 25.39 -21.05 11.53
N PRO A 10 24.96 -21.16 10.26
CA PRO A 10 25.62 -20.49 9.13
C PRO A 10 25.72 -18.97 9.27
N LEU A 11 24.83 -18.36 10.07
CA LEU A 11 24.83 -16.94 10.43
C LEU A 11 26.18 -16.45 10.98
N PHE A 12 26.93 -17.28 11.73
CA PHE A 12 28.23 -16.84 12.27
C PHE A 12 29.25 -16.55 11.16
N PHE A 13 29.24 -17.31 10.06
CA PHE A 13 30.08 -17.00 8.90
C PHE A 13 29.69 -15.66 8.27
N CYS A 14 28.39 -15.33 8.18
CA CYS A 14 27.96 -14.00 7.76
C CYS A 14 28.54 -12.89 8.64
N TYR A 15 28.53 -13.07 9.97
CA TYR A 15 29.14 -12.10 10.89
C TYR A 15 30.67 -12.00 10.73
N PHE A 16 31.37 -13.12 10.56
CA PHE A 16 32.83 -13.11 10.35
C PHE A 16 33.24 -12.48 9.02
N ILE A 17 32.48 -12.70 7.93
CA ILE A 17 32.68 -12.01 6.65
C ILE A 17 32.51 -10.50 6.84
N ILE A 18 31.43 -10.05 7.50
CA ILE A 18 31.17 -8.63 7.75
C ILE A 18 32.29 -8.00 8.60
N ASP A 19 32.71 -8.68 9.67
CA ASP A 19 33.78 -8.27 10.57
C ASP A 19 35.15 -8.17 9.85
N ALA A 20 35.48 -9.14 9.00
CA ALA A 20 36.67 -9.12 8.16
C ALA A 20 36.64 -7.96 7.14
N CYS A 21 35.50 -7.73 6.49
CA CYS A 21 35.29 -6.57 5.61
C CYS A 21 35.48 -5.23 6.34
N PHE A 22 35.02 -5.09 7.59
CA PHE A 22 35.25 -3.88 8.39
C PHE A 22 36.72 -3.68 8.80
N ARG A 23 37.55 -4.74 8.77
CA ARG A 23 39.00 -4.68 8.98
C ARG A 23 39.80 -4.53 7.67
N ASP A 24 39.15 -4.49 6.50
CA ASP A 24 39.73 -4.63 5.15
C ASP A 24 40.60 -5.90 4.98
N ASP A 25 40.31 -6.95 5.75
CA ASP A 25 40.97 -8.26 5.65
C ASP A 25 40.23 -9.16 4.65
N ARG A 26 40.65 -9.05 3.39
CA ARG A 26 40.00 -9.73 2.26
C ARG A 26 40.23 -11.23 2.26
N ASN A 27 41.39 -11.71 2.73
CA ASN A 27 41.70 -13.13 2.77
C ASN A 27 40.75 -13.85 3.72
N THR A 28 40.57 -13.30 4.93
CA THR A 28 39.64 -13.84 5.92
C THR A 28 38.18 -13.74 5.47
N ALA A 29 37.81 -12.67 4.74
CA ALA A 29 36.47 -12.54 4.17
C ALA A 29 36.19 -13.57 3.06
N GLU A 30 37.18 -13.88 2.21
CA GLU A 30 37.08 -14.91 1.17
C GLU A 30 36.98 -16.32 1.78
N GLU A 31 37.83 -16.67 2.75
CA GLU A 31 37.81 -17.97 3.44
C GLU A 31 36.43 -18.26 4.07
N TYR A 32 35.88 -17.31 4.83
CA TYR A 32 34.54 -17.48 5.41
C TYR A 32 33.42 -17.46 4.37
N SER A 33 33.61 -16.80 3.22
CA SER A 33 32.65 -16.86 2.10
C SER A 33 32.61 -18.24 1.44
N GLU A 34 33.77 -18.90 1.28
CA GLU A 34 33.83 -20.29 0.78
C GLU A 34 33.29 -21.32 1.77
N LEU A 35 33.46 -21.07 3.08
CA LEU A 35 32.81 -21.88 4.14
C LEU A 35 31.30 -21.69 4.12
N LEU A 36 30.82 -20.46 3.96
CA LEU A 36 29.39 -20.17 3.85
C LEU A 36 28.77 -20.81 2.60
N ASP A 37 29.39 -20.75 1.42
CA ASP A 37 28.78 -21.32 0.17
C ASP A 37 28.51 -22.82 0.26
N ARG A 38 29.28 -23.55 1.08
CA ARG A 38 29.08 -24.98 1.36
C ARG A 38 27.82 -25.25 2.20
N LEU A 39 27.35 -24.25 2.95
CA LEU A 39 26.18 -24.30 3.83
C LEU A 39 24.94 -23.59 3.22
N LEU A 40 25.02 -23.10 1.99
CA LEU A 40 23.89 -22.47 1.30
C LEU A 40 23.03 -23.50 0.59
N ILE A 41 21.72 -23.43 0.83
CA ILE A 41 20.72 -24.23 0.14
C ILE A 41 20.48 -23.62 -1.24
N LYS A 42 20.62 -24.43 -2.29
CA LYS A 42 20.47 -24.01 -3.69
C LYS A 42 19.07 -24.43 -4.16
N THR A 43 18.24 -23.46 -4.53
CA THR A 43 16.91 -23.71 -5.12
C THR A 43 17.05 -24.22 -6.56
N ASP A 44 15.97 -24.79 -7.08
CA ASP A 44 15.78 -25.13 -8.50
C ASP A 44 16.01 -23.92 -9.45
N THR A 45 15.63 -22.72 -9.01
CA THR A 45 15.88 -21.45 -9.72
C THR A 45 17.31 -20.90 -9.56
N GLY A 46 18.19 -21.59 -8.84
CA GLY A 46 19.59 -21.20 -8.63
C GLY A 46 19.82 -20.15 -7.53
N LEU A 47 18.78 -19.70 -6.83
CA LEU A 47 18.93 -18.84 -5.64
C LEU A 47 19.61 -19.61 -4.50
N LYS A 48 20.54 -18.93 -3.81
CA LYS A 48 21.25 -19.45 -2.63
C LYS A 48 20.61 -18.90 -1.36
N LEU A 49 20.18 -19.77 -0.45
CA LEU A 49 19.48 -19.42 0.80
C LEU A 49 20.33 -19.83 2.00
N VAL A 50 20.46 -18.93 2.98
CA VAL A 50 21.08 -19.21 4.29
C VAL A 50 20.02 -19.83 5.20
N PRO A 51 20.14 -21.08 5.69
CA PRO A 51 19.22 -21.60 6.69
C PRO A 51 19.55 -21.08 8.10
N GLU A 52 18.58 -21.13 9.00
CA GLU A 52 18.73 -20.72 10.41
C GLU A 52 19.79 -21.56 11.12
N MET A 53 19.65 -22.88 11.05
CA MET A 53 20.59 -23.83 11.65
C MET A 53 20.58 -25.18 10.91
N TYR A 54 21.60 -25.99 11.17
CA TYR A 54 21.67 -27.38 10.77
C TYR A 54 21.65 -28.28 12.01
N ALA A 55 20.82 -29.31 12.00
CA ALA A 55 20.61 -30.24 13.10
C ALA A 55 20.64 -31.71 12.63
N VAL A 56 20.94 -32.64 13.55
CA VAL A 56 20.94 -34.08 13.26
C VAL A 56 19.49 -34.59 13.17
N PRO A 57 19.12 -35.42 12.15
CA PRO A 57 17.81 -36.05 12.05
C PRO A 57 17.45 -36.87 13.30
N ALA A 58 16.16 -36.86 13.68
CA ALA A 58 15.68 -37.49 14.92
C ALA A 58 15.98 -38.99 15.04
N ASP A 59 16.05 -39.69 13.92
CA ASP A 59 16.40 -41.11 13.77
C ASP A 59 17.93 -41.37 13.89
N ALA A 60 18.76 -40.37 13.64
CA ALA A 60 20.23 -40.43 13.72
C ALA A 60 20.80 -39.94 15.07
N VAL A 61 20.00 -39.29 15.92
CA VAL A 61 20.43 -38.73 17.23
C VAL A 61 21.21 -39.73 18.08
N ASN A 62 20.71 -40.97 18.21
CA ASN A 62 21.38 -42.01 19.00
C ASN A 62 22.77 -42.38 18.45
N GLN A 63 22.95 -42.33 17.13
CA GLN A 63 24.23 -42.67 16.49
C GLN A 63 25.25 -41.53 16.63
N GLU A 64 24.81 -40.26 16.59
CA GLU A 64 25.67 -39.11 16.89
C GLU A 64 26.13 -39.10 18.36
N TYR A 65 25.31 -39.59 19.32
CA TYR A 65 25.77 -39.79 20.70
C TYR A 65 26.86 -40.85 20.84
N GLU A 66 26.78 -41.95 20.07
CA GLU A 66 27.80 -42.99 20.07
C GLU A 66 29.08 -42.56 19.35
N GLN A 67 28.95 -41.78 18.26
CA GLN A 67 30.06 -41.30 17.43
C GLN A 67 29.81 -39.84 16.97
N PRO A 68 30.31 -38.84 17.70
CA PRO A 68 30.09 -37.42 17.38
C PRO A 68 30.63 -37.00 16.01
N HIS A 69 29.93 -36.05 15.37
CA HIS A 69 30.24 -35.48 14.05
C HIS A 69 30.25 -36.49 12.89
N THR A 70 29.57 -37.65 13.05
CA THR A 70 29.47 -38.66 11.98
C THR A 70 28.18 -38.54 11.17
N GLN A 71 27.12 -37.99 11.75
CA GLN A 71 25.81 -37.93 11.13
C GLN A 71 25.64 -36.71 10.22
N GLY A 72 25.03 -36.92 9.06
CA GLY A 72 24.65 -35.84 8.15
C GLY A 72 23.59 -34.94 8.77
N ARG A 73 23.84 -33.63 8.80
CA ARG A 73 22.89 -32.64 9.33
C ARG A 73 21.94 -32.15 8.25
N ILE A 74 20.69 -31.91 8.63
CA ILE A 74 19.65 -31.32 7.78
C ILE A 74 19.38 -29.87 8.20
N PRO A 75 19.00 -28.98 7.26
CA PRO A 75 18.65 -27.61 7.60
C PRO A 75 17.30 -27.57 8.33
N VAL A 76 17.22 -26.78 9.40
CA VAL A 76 16.05 -26.63 10.28
C VAL A 76 15.86 -25.15 10.62
N GLY A 77 14.61 -24.73 10.84
CA GLY A 77 14.25 -23.34 11.16
C GLY A 77 13.80 -22.54 9.93
N GLU A 78 13.87 -21.21 9.99
CA GLU A 78 13.52 -20.34 8.86
C GLU A 78 14.58 -20.41 7.74
N ILE A 79 14.10 -20.47 6.49
CA ILE A 79 14.92 -20.54 5.27
C ILE A 79 14.30 -19.61 4.21
N PRO A 80 14.95 -18.52 3.79
CA PRO A 80 16.21 -17.99 4.34
C PRO A 80 16.00 -17.38 5.74
N PHE A 81 16.99 -17.55 6.62
CA PHE A 81 17.00 -16.94 7.93
C PHE A 81 17.29 -15.44 7.87
N ILE A 82 16.55 -14.66 8.65
CA ILE A 82 16.69 -13.20 8.73
C ILE A 82 16.90 -12.83 10.20
N SER A 83 18.16 -12.54 10.56
CA SER A 83 18.59 -12.30 11.96
C SER A 83 17.92 -11.12 12.67
N PHE A 84 17.32 -10.20 11.92
CA PHE A 84 16.60 -9.08 12.48
C PHE A 84 15.17 -9.49 12.85
N LYS A 85 14.88 -9.54 14.16
CA LYS A 85 13.49 -9.45 14.63
C LYS A 85 12.85 -8.25 13.96
N ARG A 86 11.86 -8.50 13.09
CA ARG A 86 11.09 -7.41 12.48
C ARG A 86 10.48 -6.59 13.62
N PRO A 87 10.59 -5.26 13.59
CA PRO A 87 9.94 -4.42 14.58
C PRO A 87 8.44 -4.75 14.58
N GLU A 88 7.83 -4.74 15.77
CA GLU A 88 6.42 -5.11 15.94
C GLU A 88 5.54 -4.42 14.90
N LEU A 89 4.85 -5.23 14.09
CA LEU A 89 4.11 -4.75 12.95
C LEU A 89 2.85 -4.03 13.42
N VAL A 90 2.89 -2.70 13.38
CA VAL A 90 1.74 -1.85 13.64
C VAL A 90 0.98 -1.64 12.35
N ILE A 91 -0.27 -2.08 12.31
CA ILE A 91 -1.18 -1.81 11.19
C ILE A 91 -1.77 -0.41 11.35
N GLN A 92 -1.63 0.39 10.31
CA GLN A 92 -2.16 1.74 10.25
C GLN A 92 -3.57 1.69 9.65
N VAL A 93 -4.53 2.33 10.32
CA VAL A 93 -5.94 2.38 9.89
C VAL A 93 -6.38 3.83 9.81
N VAL A 94 -6.82 4.24 8.63
CA VAL A 94 -7.35 5.59 8.39
C VAL A 94 -8.85 5.48 8.21
N LEU A 95 -9.59 6.12 9.11
CA LEU A 95 -11.05 6.23 9.00
C LEU A 95 -11.39 7.56 8.32
N LEU A 96 -12.11 7.50 7.21
CA LEU A 96 -12.59 8.66 6.47
C LEU A 96 -14.12 8.67 6.42
N ALA A 97 -14.73 9.85 6.52
CA ALA A 97 -16.15 10.05 6.25
C ALA A 97 -16.38 10.40 4.77
N GLU A 98 -17.43 9.86 4.16
CA GLU A 98 -17.85 10.21 2.80
C GLU A 98 -18.18 11.71 2.67
N ASN A 99 -18.84 12.27 3.69
CA ASN A 99 -19.34 13.64 3.71
C ASN A 99 -19.30 14.23 5.14
N SER A 100 -19.66 15.52 5.27
CA SER A 100 -19.66 16.23 6.55
C SER A 100 -20.69 15.71 7.56
N GLU A 101 -21.86 15.25 7.11
CA GLU A 101 -22.92 14.73 7.98
C GLU A 101 -22.45 13.47 8.73
N VAL A 102 -21.82 12.55 8.00
CA VAL A 102 -21.22 11.33 8.55
C VAL A 102 -20.02 11.66 9.46
N LYS A 103 -19.24 12.67 9.10
CA LYS A 103 -18.13 13.17 9.93
C LYS A 103 -18.63 13.67 11.28
N ASP A 104 -19.66 14.50 11.31
CA ASP A 104 -20.17 15.13 12.54
C ASP A 104 -20.73 14.07 13.52
N GLU A 105 -21.46 13.08 13.02
CA GLU A 105 -21.94 11.94 13.82
C GLU A 105 -20.80 11.11 14.43
N ILE A 106 -19.76 10.80 13.64
CA ILE A 106 -18.64 9.97 14.08
C ILE A 106 -17.64 10.75 14.95
N ALA A 107 -17.54 12.07 14.79
CA ALA A 107 -16.67 12.93 15.60
C ALA A 107 -16.99 12.82 17.10
N SER A 108 -18.23 12.49 17.47
CA SER A 108 -18.64 12.18 18.84
C SER A 108 -17.93 10.96 19.47
N ILE A 109 -17.32 10.10 18.65
CA ILE A 109 -16.62 8.86 19.03
C ILE A 109 -15.12 8.98 18.74
N TYR A 110 -14.76 9.55 17.59
CA TYR A 110 -13.39 9.71 17.11
C TYR A 110 -13.21 11.12 16.51
N PRO A 111 -12.83 12.13 17.32
CA PRO A 111 -12.76 13.54 16.88
C PRO A 111 -11.75 13.86 15.77
N ASN A 112 -10.86 12.92 15.44
CA ASN A 112 -9.84 13.09 14.40
C ASN A 112 -10.26 12.56 13.02
N ILE A 113 -11.52 12.15 12.84
CA ILE A 113 -12.03 11.76 11.52
C ILE A 113 -12.02 12.94 10.54
N GLN A 114 -11.60 12.66 9.31
CA GLN A 114 -11.57 13.59 8.18
C GLN A 114 -12.58 13.13 7.13
N THR A 115 -13.09 14.05 6.31
CA THR A 115 -13.82 13.64 5.10
C THR A 115 -12.84 13.21 3.99
N VAL A 116 -13.32 12.47 2.99
CA VAL A 116 -12.56 12.18 1.76
C VAL A 116 -12.12 13.48 1.07
N ALA A 117 -12.96 14.52 1.07
CA ALA A 117 -12.61 15.83 0.50
C ALA A 117 -11.53 16.60 1.29
N GLU A 118 -11.43 16.38 2.61
CA GLU A 118 -10.41 17.02 3.47
C GLU A 118 -9.00 16.42 3.31
N VAL A 119 -8.88 15.20 2.78
CA VAL A 119 -7.59 14.55 2.51
C VAL A 119 -7.10 14.80 1.08
N HIS A 120 -7.35 16.00 0.53
CA HIS A 120 -7.10 16.42 -0.85
C HIS A 120 -5.68 16.15 -1.43
N SER A 121 -4.68 15.86 -0.61
CA SER A 121 -3.34 15.41 -1.05
C SER A 121 -3.30 13.92 -1.45
N TYR A 122 -4.38 13.17 -1.22
CA TYR A 122 -4.50 11.73 -1.42
C TYR A 122 -5.77 11.42 -2.20
N GLU A 123 -5.62 10.79 -3.35
CA GLU A 123 -6.74 10.29 -4.12
C GLU A 123 -7.21 8.95 -3.55
N VAL A 124 -8.36 8.97 -2.88
CA VAL A 124 -8.98 7.80 -2.26
C VAL A 124 -9.86 7.10 -3.29
N HIS A 125 -9.43 5.94 -3.75
CA HIS A 125 -10.10 5.16 -4.78
C HIS A 125 -10.51 3.77 -4.27
N PRO A 126 -11.51 3.13 -4.88
CA PRO A 126 -11.83 1.74 -4.58
C PRO A 126 -10.83 0.79 -5.25
N ALA A 127 -10.64 -0.38 -4.66
CA ALA A 127 -9.74 -1.42 -5.14
C ALA A 127 -9.90 -1.78 -6.64
N ARG A 128 -11.11 -1.68 -7.23
CA ARG A 128 -11.32 -1.92 -8.67
C ARG A 128 -10.40 -1.05 -9.55
N VAL A 129 -10.18 0.20 -9.15
CA VAL A 129 -9.34 1.17 -9.86
C VAL A 129 -7.89 0.67 -9.87
N LEU A 130 -7.36 0.24 -8.73
CA LEU A 130 -6.02 -0.36 -8.66
C LEU A 130 -5.91 -1.64 -9.51
N GLY A 131 -6.98 -2.44 -9.58
CA GLY A 131 -7.07 -3.61 -10.45
C GLY A 131 -6.99 -3.27 -11.94
N ASP A 132 -7.72 -2.24 -12.37
CA ASP A 132 -7.69 -1.72 -13.73
C ASP A 132 -6.32 -1.09 -14.07
N LEU A 133 -5.73 -0.30 -13.17
CA LEU A 133 -4.36 0.22 -13.34
C LEU A 133 -3.35 -0.93 -13.48
N TYR A 134 -3.43 -1.97 -12.64
CA TYR A 134 -2.54 -3.11 -12.75
C TYR A 134 -2.73 -3.94 -14.03
N SER A 135 -3.84 -3.81 -14.77
CA SER A 135 -4.00 -4.50 -16.06
C SER A 135 -2.99 -4.04 -17.11
N TYR A 136 -2.50 -2.80 -17.01
CA TYR A 136 -1.45 -2.24 -17.85
C TYR A 136 -0.04 -2.77 -17.50
N LEU A 137 0.15 -3.42 -16.35
CA LEU A 137 1.46 -3.96 -15.96
C LEU A 137 1.91 -5.05 -16.94
N GLY A 138 3.08 -4.87 -17.54
CA GLY A 138 3.62 -5.79 -18.56
C GLY A 138 2.97 -5.67 -19.94
N LYS A 139 2.08 -4.68 -20.16
CA LYS A 139 1.54 -4.38 -21.49
C LYS A 139 2.66 -3.80 -22.36
N ASN A 140 2.78 -4.28 -23.58
CA ASN A 140 3.80 -3.81 -24.52
C ASN A 140 3.29 -3.94 -25.97
N HIS A 141 3.04 -2.82 -26.63
CA HIS A 141 2.49 -2.82 -27.98
C HIS A 141 3.51 -3.33 -29.02
N LYS A 142 4.81 -3.13 -28.80
CA LYS A 142 5.88 -3.58 -29.74
C LYS A 142 6.07 -5.09 -29.74
N MET A 143 5.83 -5.75 -28.60
CA MET A 143 5.92 -7.20 -28.42
C MET A 143 4.55 -7.92 -28.47
N GLY A 144 3.44 -7.17 -28.65
CA GLY A 144 2.09 -7.74 -28.67
C GLY A 144 1.58 -8.24 -27.31
N LEU A 145 2.17 -7.79 -26.20
CA LEU A 145 1.76 -8.18 -24.86
C LEU A 145 0.57 -7.32 -24.40
N SER A 146 -0.53 -7.96 -24.03
CA SER A 146 -1.76 -7.28 -23.57
C SER A 146 -1.69 -6.74 -22.14
N GLY A 147 -0.73 -7.22 -21.33
CA GLY A 147 -0.58 -6.87 -19.92
C GLY A 147 -1.10 -7.95 -18.97
N ARG A 148 -1.44 -7.56 -17.75
CA ARG A 148 -1.88 -8.47 -16.69
C ARG A 148 -3.35 -8.85 -16.89
N LEU A 149 -3.62 -10.15 -17.04
CA LEU A 149 -4.98 -10.67 -17.29
C LEU A 149 -5.93 -10.54 -16.09
N SER A 150 -5.46 -10.84 -14.88
CA SER A 150 -6.27 -10.71 -13.64
C SER A 150 -6.22 -9.28 -13.13
N LYS A 151 -7.40 -8.70 -12.89
CA LYS A 151 -7.61 -7.39 -12.25
C LYS A 151 -7.71 -7.50 -10.72
N ASP A 152 -7.59 -8.70 -10.16
CA ASP A 152 -7.83 -8.93 -8.73
C ASP A 152 -6.71 -8.31 -7.89
N VAL A 153 -7.10 -7.53 -6.89
CA VAL A 153 -6.16 -6.90 -5.95
C VAL A 153 -6.59 -7.20 -4.53
N GLY A 154 -5.78 -8.00 -3.84
CA GLY A 154 -6.03 -8.34 -2.44
C GLY A 154 -5.71 -7.18 -1.49
N LEU A 155 -6.16 -7.34 -0.24
CA LEU A 155 -5.92 -6.42 0.88
C LEU A 155 -4.45 -5.96 1.01
N GLY A 156 -3.50 -6.87 0.72
CA GLY A 156 -2.06 -6.57 0.77
C GLY A 156 -1.57 -5.60 -0.33
N ALA A 157 -2.33 -5.42 -1.41
CA ALA A 157 -2.07 -4.38 -2.42
C ALA A 157 -2.75 -3.07 -2.02
N THR A 158 -4.03 -3.11 -1.62
CA THR A 158 -4.81 -1.90 -1.28
C THR A 158 -4.29 -1.19 -0.03
N SER A 159 -3.68 -1.92 0.92
CA SER A 159 -3.11 -1.36 2.16
C SER A 159 -1.75 -0.65 1.96
N LYS A 160 -1.53 -0.04 0.80
CA LYS A 160 -0.30 0.65 0.40
C LYS A 160 -0.62 2.05 -0.10
N ILE A 161 0.34 2.95 0.05
CA ILE A 161 0.31 4.25 -0.62
C ILE A 161 0.97 4.09 -1.99
N TYR A 162 0.34 4.63 -3.02
CA TYR A 162 0.83 4.59 -4.39
C TYR A 162 1.19 5.99 -4.89
N GLN A 163 2.25 6.10 -5.67
CA GLN A 163 2.69 7.37 -6.27
C GLN A 163 2.72 7.25 -7.79
N LEU A 164 2.17 8.25 -8.48
CA LEU A 164 2.28 8.42 -9.93
C LEU A 164 2.57 9.89 -10.21
N LYS A 165 3.86 10.21 -10.42
CA LYS A 165 4.34 11.60 -10.45
C LYS A 165 3.97 12.31 -9.13
N ASP A 166 3.45 13.53 -9.20
CA ASP A 166 3.02 14.32 -8.04
C ASP A 166 1.68 13.86 -7.41
N ARG A 167 0.98 12.90 -8.04
CA ARG A 167 -0.30 12.36 -7.54
C ARG A 167 -0.06 11.18 -6.61
N THR A 168 -0.67 11.23 -5.42
CA THR A 168 -0.60 10.15 -4.42
C THR A 168 -1.96 9.48 -4.29
N PHE A 169 -2.02 8.16 -4.41
CA PHE A 169 -3.23 7.35 -4.41
C PHE A 169 -3.26 6.41 -3.20
N VAL A 170 -4.45 6.19 -2.66
CA VAL A 170 -4.71 5.18 -1.62
C VAL A 170 -5.99 4.43 -1.96
N PHE A 171 -6.05 3.15 -1.62
CA PHE A 171 -7.13 2.29 -2.06
C PHE A 171 -7.91 1.68 -0.89
N THR A 172 -9.23 1.78 -0.93
CA THR A 172 -10.10 1.10 0.03
C THR A 172 -10.17 -0.41 -0.30
N PRO A 173 -10.12 -1.31 0.69
CA PRO A 173 -10.24 -2.76 0.46
C PRO A 173 -11.56 -3.17 -0.23
N GLN A 174 -11.52 -4.16 -1.13
CA GLN A 174 -12.69 -4.63 -1.90
C GLN A 174 -13.90 -5.00 -1.03
N ASN A 175 -13.63 -5.67 0.09
CA ASN A 175 -14.61 -6.14 1.08
C ASN A 175 -15.22 -5.02 1.93
N LEU A 176 -14.74 -3.78 1.77
CA LEU A 176 -15.24 -2.57 2.43
C LEU A 176 -15.80 -1.55 1.42
N ASP A 177 -15.85 -1.87 0.11
CA ASP A 177 -16.53 -1.03 -0.89
C ASP A 177 -18.05 -1.24 -0.82
N SER A 178 -18.74 -0.25 -0.24
CA SER A 178 -20.19 -0.24 -0.04
C SER A 178 -21.01 -0.07 -1.33
N ARG A 179 -20.37 0.15 -2.49
CA ARG A 179 -21.05 0.26 -3.80
C ARG A 179 -21.44 -1.09 -4.40
N GLU A 180 -20.66 -2.15 -4.18
CA GLU A 180 -20.98 -3.50 -4.75
C GLU A 180 -21.42 -4.53 -3.71
N PHE A 181 -20.88 -4.49 -2.47
CA PHE A 181 -21.22 -5.51 -1.48
C PHE A 181 -22.53 -5.20 -0.74
N HIS A 182 -23.65 -5.68 -1.29
CA HIS A 182 -24.98 -5.62 -0.67
C HIS A 182 -25.08 -6.24 0.74
N LEU A 183 -24.09 -7.03 1.16
CA LEU A 183 -24.00 -7.61 2.52
C LEU A 183 -23.44 -6.62 3.56
N ALA A 184 -22.90 -5.46 3.15
CA ALA A 184 -22.30 -4.46 4.04
C ALA A 184 -23.29 -3.74 4.98
N ASN A 185 -24.60 -3.99 4.86
CA ASN A 185 -25.61 -3.44 5.77
C ASN A 185 -25.55 -4.06 7.19
N ASP A 186 -24.81 -5.16 7.38
CA ASP A 186 -24.56 -5.74 8.71
C ASP A 186 -23.26 -5.17 9.32
N MET A 187 -23.41 -4.33 10.34
CA MET A 187 -22.30 -3.70 11.05
C MET A 187 -21.49 -4.69 11.90
N ASP A 188 -22.05 -5.83 12.29
CA ASP A 188 -21.30 -6.91 12.96
C ASP A 188 -20.45 -7.69 11.95
N LEU A 189 -20.97 -7.90 10.72
CA LEU A 189 -20.17 -8.42 9.61
C LEU A 189 -19.02 -7.48 9.26
N PHE A 190 -19.27 -6.18 9.05
CA PHE A 190 -18.23 -5.16 8.84
C PHE A 190 -17.15 -5.20 9.93
N SER A 191 -17.58 -5.29 11.19
CA SER A 191 -16.69 -5.38 12.37
C SER A 191 -15.88 -6.69 12.41
N SER A 192 -16.40 -7.78 11.84
CA SER A 192 -15.70 -9.05 11.69
C SER A 192 -14.74 -9.05 10.50
N THR A 193 -15.12 -8.41 9.40
CA THR A 193 -14.31 -8.21 8.19
C THR A 193 -13.05 -7.40 8.52
N LEU A 194 -13.19 -6.20 9.11
CA LEU A 194 -12.06 -5.38 9.55
C LEU A 194 -11.07 -6.12 10.47
N ARG A 195 -11.60 -6.95 11.36
CA ARG A 195 -10.81 -7.79 12.28
C ARG A 195 -10.03 -8.86 11.53
N SER A 196 -10.66 -9.54 10.58
CA SER A 196 -10.02 -10.53 9.72
C SER A 196 -8.94 -9.87 8.85
N ASP A 197 -9.21 -8.69 8.28
CA ASP A 197 -8.26 -7.94 7.47
C ASP A 197 -7.01 -7.54 8.27
N VAL A 198 -7.20 -7.00 9.48
CA VAL A 198 -6.11 -6.70 10.42
C VAL A 198 -5.29 -7.96 10.76
N ALA A 199 -5.94 -9.09 11.02
CA ALA A 199 -5.23 -10.35 11.28
C ALA A 199 -4.47 -10.87 10.03
N MET A 200 -5.06 -10.76 8.83
CA MET A 200 -4.45 -11.18 7.57
C MET A 200 -3.23 -10.33 7.23
N LEU A 201 -3.31 -9.01 7.38
CA LEU A 201 -2.16 -8.11 7.23
C LEU A 201 -1.07 -8.46 8.24
N HIS A 202 -1.41 -8.66 9.51
CA HIS A 202 -0.42 -8.99 10.54
C HIS A 202 0.36 -10.28 10.24
N ALA A 203 -0.34 -11.32 9.79
CA ALA A 203 0.28 -12.61 9.49
C ALA A 203 1.09 -12.64 8.17
N HIS A 204 0.70 -11.85 7.16
CA HIS A 204 1.23 -11.98 5.79
C HIS A 204 2.02 -10.78 5.29
N TRP A 205 2.08 -9.67 6.02
CA TRP A 205 2.87 -8.50 5.58
C TRP A 205 4.38 -8.76 5.71
N LYS A 206 5.04 -8.88 4.56
CA LYS A 206 6.49 -9.14 4.48
C LYS A 206 7.26 -8.06 3.72
N VAL A 207 6.62 -6.94 3.36
CA VAL A 207 7.23 -5.84 2.60
C VAL A 207 7.69 -4.68 3.51
N PRO A 208 8.68 -3.87 3.10
CA PRO A 208 9.10 -2.68 3.84
C PRO A 208 7.99 -1.62 3.97
N GLY A 209 8.02 -0.87 5.07
CA GLY A 209 6.96 0.09 5.42
C GLY A 209 5.73 -0.60 6.04
N ARG A 210 4.90 0.17 6.74
CA ARG A 210 3.70 -0.33 7.42
C ARG A 210 2.50 -0.43 6.47
N PRO A 211 1.58 -1.38 6.66
CA PRO A 211 0.33 -1.43 5.92
C PRO A 211 -0.61 -0.33 6.42
N THR A 212 -1.14 0.46 5.48
CA THR A 212 -2.08 1.56 5.75
C THR A 212 -3.41 1.24 5.09
N MET A 213 -4.35 0.72 5.89
CA MET A 213 -5.70 0.35 5.46
C MET A 213 -6.62 1.57 5.56
N VAL A 214 -7.12 2.06 4.43
CA VAL A 214 -8.08 3.17 4.36
C VAL A 214 -9.50 2.61 4.36
N VAL A 215 -10.36 3.13 5.23
CA VAL A 215 -11.75 2.70 5.42
C VAL A 215 -12.65 3.92 5.32
N THR A 216 -13.52 3.94 4.32
CA THR A 216 -14.54 4.98 4.13
C THR A 216 -15.85 4.57 4.79
N LEU A 217 -16.40 5.45 5.61
CA LEU A 217 -17.71 5.33 6.25
C LEU A 217 -18.65 6.32 5.56
N GLY A 218 -19.79 5.85 5.06
CA GLY A 218 -20.75 6.64 4.31
C GLY A 218 -22.05 6.87 5.07
N SER A 219 -23.04 7.43 4.38
CA SER A 219 -24.35 7.71 4.97
C SER A 219 -25.17 6.44 5.27
N ARG A 220 -24.77 5.28 4.72
CA ARG A 220 -25.46 3.99 4.88
C ARG A 220 -25.15 3.33 6.22
N GLU A 221 -23.98 3.64 6.77
CA GLU A 221 -23.47 3.19 8.06
C GLU A 221 -24.09 3.97 9.24
N ILE A 222 -24.89 5.00 8.96
CA ILE A 222 -25.63 5.83 9.92
C ILE A 222 -27.12 5.45 9.87
N ILE A 223 -27.68 5.00 10.99
CA ILE A 223 -29.09 4.55 11.08
C ILE A 223 -29.87 5.56 11.95
N ASP A 224 -30.99 6.06 11.45
CA ASP A 224 -31.83 7.08 12.10
C ASP A 224 -31.04 8.32 12.56
N GLY A 225 -30.05 8.73 11.75
CA GLY A 225 -29.17 9.85 12.07
C GLY A 225 -28.24 9.59 13.26
N LYS A 226 -27.88 8.32 13.53
CA LYS A 226 -26.98 7.93 14.63
C LYS A 226 -26.02 6.82 14.22
N VAL A 227 -24.80 6.88 14.73
CA VAL A 227 -23.82 5.77 14.61
C VAL A 227 -24.31 4.53 15.40
N PRO A 228 -24.52 3.37 14.73
CA PRO A 228 -24.96 2.12 15.37
C PRO A 228 -24.02 1.65 16.49
N GLY A 229 -24.56 0.88 17.44
CA GLY A 229 -23.82 0.42 18.62
C GLY A 229 -22.58 -0.42 18.29
N SER A 230 -22.69 -1.33 17.32
CA SER A 230 -21.59 -2.19 16.84
C SER A 230 -20.49 -1.39 16.13
N LEU A 231 -20.84 -0.50 15.20
CA LEU A 231 -19.88 0.40 14.57
C LEU A 231 -19.16 1.29 15.61
N ARG A 232 -19.92 1.86 16.56
CA ARG A 232 -19.36 2.64 17.69
C ARG A 232 -18.39 1.83 18.54
N GLN A 233 -18.70 0.56 18.81
CA GLN A 233 -17.82 -0.35 19.54
C GLN A 233 -16.55 -0.68 18.76
N THR A 234 -16.67 -0.92 17.45
CA THR A 234 -15.54 -1.22 16.56
C THR A 234 -14.60 -0.04 16.38
N ILE A 235 -15.11 1.18 16.19
CA ILE A 235 -14.29 2.41 16.15
C ILE A 235 -13.53 2.56 17.48
N LYS A 236 -14.22 2.44 18.62
CA LYS A 236 -13.55 2.46 19.95
C LYS A 236 -12.51 1.37 20.10
N LYS A 237 -12.74 0.17 19.54
CA LYS A 237 -11.80 -0.94 19.63
C LYS A 237 -10.55 -0.72 18.76
N LEU A 238 -10.70 -0.17 17.56
CA LEU A 238 -9.58 0.26 16.72
C LEU A 238 -8.75 1.35 17.43
N VAL A 239 -9.40 2.39 17.95
CA VAL A 239 -8.76 3.50 18.68
C VAL A 239 -8.06 3.04 19.97
N SER A 240 -8.48 1.91 20.57
CA SER A 240 -7.79 1.31 21.74
C SER A 240 -6.37 0.77 21.45
N GLY A 241 -5.96 0.74 20.18
CA GLY A 241 -4.61 0.35 19.76
C GLY A 241 -4.37 -1.16 19.59
N TYR A 242 -5.36 -2.00 19.90
CA TYR A 242 -5.26 -3.46 19.73
C TYR A 242 -6.57 -4.11 19.28
N VAL A 243 -6.48 -4.95 18.25
CA VAL A 243 -7.55 -5.82 17.76
C VAL A 243 -7.02 -7.25 17.72
N HIS A 244 -7.61 -8.14 18.52
CA HIS A 244 -7.29 -9.58 18.54
C HIS A 244 -5.78 -9.92 18.69
N GLY A 245 -5.07 -9.17 19.55
CA GLY A 245 -3.64 -9.34 19.79
C GLY A 245 -2.74 -8.63 18.78
N THR A 246 -3.27 -8.22 17.62
CA THR A 246 -2.57 -7.37 16.66
C THR A 246 -2.60 -5.91 17.10
N ARG A 247 -1.43 -5.26 17.03
CA ARG A 247 -1.26 -3.84 17.31
C ARG A 247 -1.73 -2.99 16.12
N VAL A 248 -2.62 -2.04 16.41
CA VAL A 248 -3.25 -1.15 15.42
C VAL A 248 -2.97 0.30 15.83
N CYS A 249 -2.84 1.20 14.86
CA CYS A 249 -2.82 2.63 15.09
C CYS A 249 -3.86 3.30 14.20
N VAL A 250 -4.77 4.07 14.81
CA VAL A 250 -5.77 4.87 14.09
C VAL A 250 -5.34 6.33 14.14
N SER A 251 -5.17 6.98 12.98
CA SER A 251 -4.91 8.41 12.92
C SER A 251 -5.28 9.02 11.56
N ARG A 252 -4.94 10.29 11.38
CA ARG A 252 -5.09 11.07 10.15
C ARG A 252 -4.17 10.56 9.04
N MET A 253 -4.61 10.66 7.79
CA MET A 253 -3.86 10.15 6.62
C MET A 253 -2.43 10.70 6.53
N GLY A 254 -2.27 12.01 6.77
CA GLY A 254 -0.98 12.69 6.71
C GLY A 254 0.05 12.24 7.77
N GLU A 255 -0.37 11.64 8.89
CA GLU A 255 0.55 11.17 9.93
C GLU A 255 1.22 9.83 9.57
N PHE A 256 0.63 9.06 8.65
CA PHE A 256 1.14 7.75 8.27
C PHE A 256 2.03 7.76 7.02
N PHE A 257 2.01 8.83 6.23
CA PHE A 257 2.75 8.93 4.96
C PHE A 257 4.22 8.51 5.06
N SER A 258 4.95 9.05 6.04
CA SER A 258 6.40 8.80 6.24
C SER A 258 6.76 7.39 6.73
N THR A 259 5.77 6.59 7.15
CA THR A 259 5.99 5.24 7.73
C THR A 259 5.23 4.13 7.00
N SER A 260 4.37 4.49 6.05
CA SER A 260 3.61 3.57 5.21
C SER A 260 4.51 2.87 4.18
N CYS A 261 4.06 1.72 3.68
CA CYS A 261 4.62 1.13 2.47
C CYS A 261 4.20 1.96 1.25
N MET A 262 5.18 2.49 0.53
CA MET A 262 5.00 3.26 -0.69
C MET A 262 5.40 2.44 -1.92
N VAL A 263 4.65 2.56 -3.02
CA VAL A 263 4.90 1.88 -4.30
C VAL A 263 4.70 2.85 -5.45
N SER A 264 5.65 2.86 -6.40
CA SER A 264 5.49 3.63 -7.64
C SER A 264 4.59 2.91 -8.65
N LEU A 265 3.73 3.69 -9.31
CA LEU A 265 2.92 3.28 -10.47
C LEU A 265 3.55 3.72 -11.80
N GLU A 266 4.85 4.08 -11.81
CA GLU A 266 5.60 4.50 -13.00
C GLU A 266 5.40 3.62 -14.24
N PHE A 267 5.10 2.32 -14.10
CA PHE A 267 4.79 1.44 -15.23
C PHE A 267 3.59 1.89 -16.10
N LEU A 268 2.77 2.84 -15.61
CA LEU A 268 1.69 3.48 -16.35
C LEU A 268 2.19 4.61 -17.28
N SER A 269 3.43 5.06 -17.15
CA SER A 269 4.03 6.10 -17.99
C SER A 269 4.33 5.63 -19.42
N SER A 270 4.35 6.58 -20.36
CA SER A 270 4.44 6.31 -21.81
C SER A 270 5.87 6.03 -22.29
N TYR A 271 6.58 5.09 -21.66
CA TYR A 271 7.93 4.68 -22.05
C TYR A 271 8.01 4.17 -23.51
N GLU A 272 6.93 3.60 -24.05
CA GLU A 272 6.92 3.09 -25.43
C GLU A 272 6.99 4.19 -26.50
N THR A 273 6.42 5.36 -26.23
CA THR A 273 6.42 6.55 -27.11
C THR A 273 7.63 7.46 -26.88
N GLY A 274 8.44 7.19 -25.84
CA GLY A 274 9.56 8.03 -25.45
C GLY A 274 9.17 9.21 -24.54
N GLU A 275 7.96 9.19 -23.99
CA GLU A 275 7.41 10.26 -23.13
C GLU A 275 7.13 9.72 -21.70
N PRO A 276 8.18 9.43 -20.90
CA PRO A 276 8.01 8.88 -19.55
C PRO A 276 7.26 9.83 -18.60
N ASP A 277 7.26 11.13 -18.91
CA ASP A 277 6.55 12.15 -18.15
C ASP A 277 5.07 12.29 -18.56
N VAL A 278 4.57 11.45 -19.47
CA VAL A 278 3.16 11.46 -19.94
C VAL A 278 2.47 10.17 -19.51
N VAL A 279 1.30 10.32 -18.87
CA VAL A 279 0.39 9.19 -18.59
C VAL A 279 -0.58 9.10 -19.78
N PRO A 280 -0.81 7.91 -20.37
CA PRO A 280 -1.72 7.76 -21.49
C PRO A 280 -3.13 8.30 -21.19
N VAL A 281 -3.69 9.04 -22.14
CA VAL A 281 -5.03 9.67 -22.05
C VAL A 281 -6.11 8.71 -21.52
N PRO A 282 -6.22 7.43 -21.95
CA PRO A 282 -7.25 6.51 -21.43
C PRO A 282 -7.15 6.23 -19.92
N ILE A 283 -5.95 6.31 -19.34
CA ILE A 283 -5.75 6.15 -17.89
C ILE A 283 -6.12 7.45 -17.16
N HIS A 284 -5.80 8.61 -17.75
CA HIS A 284 -6.20 9.92 -17.24
C HIS A 284 -7.73 10.05 -17.19
N ASP A 285 -8.39 9.81 -18.32
CA ASP A 285 -9.85 9.87 -18.44
C ASP A 285 -10.54 8.92 -17.45
N TYR A 286 -10.00 7.71 -17.25
CA TYR A 286 -10.54 6.74 -16.29
C TYR A 286 -10.44 7.25 -14.84
N LEU A 287 -9.28 7.77 -14.44
CA LEU A 287 -9.08 8.32 -13.09
C LEU A 287 -9.93 9.58 -12.84
N ASP A 288 -10.08 10.45 -13.84
CA ASP A 288 -10.92 11.65 -13.75
C ASP A 288 -12.42 11.29 -13.61
N ASN A 289 -12.87 10.27 -14.34
CA ASN A 289 -14.25 9.76 -14.22
C ASN A 289 -14.53 9.11 -12.85
N GLU A 290 -13.56 8.42 -12.25
CA GLU A 290 -13.71 7.81 -10.90
C GLU A 290 -13.59 8.84 -9.77
N THR A 291 -12.79 9.92 -9.94
CA THR A 291 -12.71 11.03 -8.95
C THR A 291 -13.90 11.99 -8.98
N GLY A 292 -14.65 12.05 -10.08
CA GLY A 292 -15.85 12.90 -10.21
C GLY A 292 -15.56 14.41 -10.27
N PHE A 293 -14.29 14.82 -10.33
CA PHE A 293 -13.86 16.20 -10.49
C PHE A 293 -13.08 16.37 -11.79
N SER A 294 -13.65 17.16 -12.70
CA SER A 294 -13.03 17.49 -13.99
C SER A 294 -11.77 18.34 -13.79
N VAL A 295 -10.59 17.74 -14.01
CA VAL A 295 -9.29 18.45 -14.05
C VAL A 295 -8.92 18.78 -15.50
N TYR A 296 -9.79 19.51 -16.19
CA TYR A 296 -9.33 20.29 -17.33
C TYR A 296 -8.56 21.50 -16.79
N LEU A 297 -7.35 21.71 -17.34
CA LEU A 297 -6.34 22.69 -16.92
C LEU A 297 -5.55 22.31 -15.67
N LEU A 298 -4.41 21.66 -15.87
CA LEU A 298 -3.10 22.21 -15.47
C LEU A 298 -1.96 21.47 -16.21
N SER A 299 -1.67 21.90 -17.43
CA SER A 299 -0.37 21.72 -18.08
C SER A 299 0.10 23.09 -18.56
N PRO A 300 1.30 23.56 -18.17
CA PRO A 300 1.78 24.88 -18.54
C PRO A 300 2.30 24.86 -19.98
N GLY A 301 1.42 24.95 -20.98
CA GLY A 301 1.87 24.99 -22.38
C GLY A 301 0.88 24.62 -23.48
N SER A 302 -0.34 25.15 -23.48
CA SER A 302 -1.13 25.24 -24.73
C SER A 302 -2.19 26.34 -24.64
N SER A 303 -2.19 27.24 -25.62
CA SER A 303 -3.15 28.35 -25.71
C SER A 303 -4.43 27.88 -26.42
N PRO A 304 -5.62 28.18 -25.91
CA PRO A 304 -6.87 27.71 -26.53
C PRO A 304 -7.20 28.56 -27.76
N LEU A 305 -7.10 27.97 -28.96
CA LEU A 305 -7.73 28.51 -30.16
C LEU A 305 -9.10 27.85 -30.38
N ALA A 306 -10.09 28.72 -30.56
CA ALA A 306 -11.52 28.42 -30.61
C ALA A 306 -11.91 27.30 -31.61
N GLY A 307 -12.86 26.45 -31.19
CA GLY A 307 -13.52 25.46 -32.03
C GLY A 307 -14.85 25.00 -31.41
N GLN A 308 -15.97 25.47 -31.97
CA GLN A 308 -17.32 25.18 -31.52
C GLN A 308 -17.64 23.67 -31.47
N VAL A 309 -18.24 23.18 -30.38
CA VAL A 309 -19.41 22.29 -30.49
C VAL A 309 -20.48 22.76 -29.50
N THR A 310 -21.70 22.84 -30.02
CA THR A 310 -22.89 23.44 -29.42
C THR A 310 -23.79 22.41 -28.72
N HIS A 311 -24.37 22.84 -27.59
CA HIS A 311 -25.63 22.36 -27.00
C HIS A 311 -25.88 20.85 -26.82
N LEU A 312 -26.14 20.45 -25.57
CA LEU A 312 -27.53 20.13 -25.21
C LEU A 312 -27.88 20.54 -23.77
N HIS A 313 -29.12 20.98 -23.57
CA HIS A 313 -29.61 21.58 -22.33
C HIS A 313 -29.96 20.56 -21.25
N ARG A 314 -29.73 20.91 -19.97
CA ARG A 314 -30.83 21.11 -18.98
C ARG A 314 -30.35 21.79 -17.69
N THR A 315 -30.81 23.03 -17.53
CA THR A 315 -30.94 23.83 -16.29
C THR A 315 -32.42 24.29 -16.22
N PRO A 316 -32.97 24.83 -15.11
CA PRO A 316 -32.29 25.65 -14.10
C PRO A 316 -32.70 25.52 -12.60
N ALA A 317 -31.97 26.31 -11.79
CA ALA A 317 -32.15 26.71 -10.38
C ALA A 317 -31.35 25.91 -9.34
N MET A 318 -30.70 26.49 -8.32
CA MET A 318 -30.29 27.88 -7.99
C MET A 318 -29.28 27.77 -6.81
N LEU A 319 -28.30 28.65 -6.54
CA LEU A 319 -27.69 29.79 -7.25
C LEU A 319 -26.34 30.09 -6.55
N LEU A 320 -25.26 30.51 -7.25
CA LEU A 320 -24.09 31.10 -6.59
C LEU A 320 -23.49 32.23 -7.42
N VAL A 321 -23.51 33.44 -6.85
CA VAL A 321 -23.08 34.69 -7.50
C VAL A 321 -21.57 34.84 -7.36
N VAL A 322 -20.87 34.96 -8.49
CA VAL A 322 -19.45 35.38 -8.50
C VAL A 322 -19.39 36.83 -8.98
N GLU A 323 -19.02 37.73 -8.08
CA GLU A 323 -18.86 39.15 -8.36
C GLU A 323 -17.56 39.39 -9.14
N VAL A 324 -17.67 39.70 -10.43
CA VAL A 324 -16.50 39.95 -11.30
C VAL A 324 -15.99 41.37 -11.05
N VAL A 325 -15.01 41.49 -10.16
CA VAL A 325 -14.21 42.71 -9.99
C VAL A 325 -13.46 42.99 -11.29
N ARG A 326 -13.85 44.05 -12.01
CA ARG A 326 -13.15 44.47 -13.24
C ARG A 326 -11.89 45.27 -12.87
N PRO A 327 -10.72 44.99 -13.47
CA PRO A 327 -9.57 45.88 -13.36
C PRO A 327 -9.84 47.21 -14.09
N PRO A 328 -9.20 48.32 -13.68
CA PRO A 328 -9.42 49.63 -14.26
C PRO A 328 -8.93 49.72 -15.72
N PRO A 329 -9.59 50.52 -16.58
CA PRO A 329 -9.18 50.68 -17.96
C PRO A 329 -7.87 51.48 -18.08
N VAL A 330 -6.91 50.95 -18.83
CA VAL A 330 -5.70 51.68 -19.22
C VAL A 330 -6.06 52.69 -20.31
N SER A 331 -5.96 53.98 -20.00
CA SER A 331 -6.25 55.07 -20.94
C SER A 331 -5.07 55.31 -21.89
N SER A 332 -5.23 54.94 -23.17
CA SER A 332 -4.35 55.37 -24.25
C SER A 332 -5.01 56.50 -25.07
N SER A 333 -4.54 57.73 -24.85
CA SER A 333 -4.80 58.87 -25.75
C SER A 333 -3.46 59.47 -26.17
N GLY A 334 -3.15 59.43 -27.47
CA GLY A 334 -1.87 59.91 -27.99
C GLY A 334 -1.91 61.35 -28.53
N ARG A 335 -0.72 61.80 -28.97
CA ARG A 335 -0.46 62.91 -29.92
C ARG A 335 -0.86 64.34 -29.49
N ASP A 336 0.13 65.21 -29.26
CA ASP A 336 0.81 65.99 -30.32
C ASP A 336 1.61 67.16 -29.72
N ARG A 337 2.94 67.20 -29.97
CA ARG A 337 3.74 68.36 -30.41
C ARG A 337 5.21 67.99 -30.57
#